data_AF-A0A6G3MLP7-F1
#
_entry.id   AF-A0A6G3MLP7-F1
#
_cell.length_a   1.000
_cell.length_b   1.000
_cell.length_c   1.000
_cell.angle_alpha   90.00
_cell.angle_beta   90.00
_cell.angle_gamma   90.00
#
_symmetry.space_group_name_H-M   'P 1'
#
loop_
_entity.id
_entity.type
_entity.pdbx_description
1 polymer ?
#
loop_
_entity_poly.entity_id
_entity_poly.type
_entity_poly.pdbx_seq_one_letter_code
_entity_poly.pdbx_strand_id
1 'polypeptide(L)'
;KIYIDQGRDLLESELTTILMESYERGYKSAMTCQIFSQLDEIINFKLFPYHETNIKTLWYSRIKNCKRLVSDWQMILDLETLVLQPVDNIETWLKFCVICMKEKRYSLCKNAFEKLLTPEQISLFNQAKIPDVDSALIMNYIKFMWSTNKQVEAFNLLNQFVEKIL
;
A
#
# COMPACT_ATOMS: atom_id res chain seq x y z
N LYS A 1 22.30 -7.41 7.64
CA LYS A 1 22.60 -8.23 6.44
C LYS A 1 22.67 -9.72 6.79
N ILE A 2 23.48 -10.14 7.78
CA ILE A 2 23.61 -11.56 8.22
C ILE A 2 22.27 -12.30 8.35
N TYR A 3 21.26 -11.73 9.03
CA TYR A 3 19.95 -12.38 9.20
C TYR A 3 19.12 -12.49 7.90
N ILE A 4 19.31 -11.58 6.94
CA ILE A 4 18.66 -11.65 5.62
C ILE A 4 19.28 -12.81 4.82
N ASP A 5 20.61 -12.92 4.85
CA ASP A 5 21.34 -13.99 4.16
C ASP A 5 20.98 -15.37 4.74
N GLN A 6 20.98 -15.50 6.07
CA GLN A 6 20.51 -16.73 6.75
C GLN A 6 19.06 -17.10 6.39
N GLY A 7 18.18 -16.10 6.30
CA GLY A 7 16.79 -16.31 5.89
C GLY A 7 16.67 -16.82 4.45
N ARG A 8 17.55 -16.36 3.54
CA ARG A 8 17.61 -16.84 2.16
C ARG A 8 18.12 -18.27 2.06
N ASP A 9 19.16 -18.62 2.82
CA ASP A 9 19.71 -19.98 2.84
C ASP A 9 18.66 -21.01 3.25
N LEU A 10 17.82 -20.68 4.25
CA LEU A 10 16.70 -21.52 4.66
C LEU A 10 15.64 -21.64 3.55
N LEU A 11 15.31 -20.53 2.91
CA LEU A 11 14.28 -20.47 1.87
C LEU A 11 14.70 -21.21 0.57
N GLU A 12 15.99 -21.22 0.23
CA GLU A 12 16.53 -21.88 -0.97
C GLU A 12 16.20 -23.37 -1.00
N SER A 13 16.29 -24.02 0.17
CA SER A 13 15.94 -25.45 0.32
C SER A 13 14.46 -25.76 0.03
N GLU A 14 13.56 -24.83 0.38
CA GLU A 14 12.13 -24.95 0.11
C GLU A 14 11.78 -24.58 -1.34
N LEU A 15 12.45 -23.56 -1.89
CA LEU A 15 12.13 -22.99 -3.21
C LEU A 15 12.32 -24.01 -4.34
N THR A 16 13.45 -24.72 -4.30
CA THR A 16 13.89 -25.63 -5.37
C THR A 16 12.91 -26.80 -5.56
N THR A 17 12.30 -27.26 -4.47
CA THR A 17 11.36 -28.38 -4.48
C THR A 17 9.96 -27.95 -4.90
N ILE A 18 9.50 -26.78 -4.46
CA ILE A 18 8.08 -26.37 -4.56
C ILE A 18 7.78 -25.66 -5.89
N LEU A 19 8.71 -24.86 -6.43
CA LEU A 19 8.49 -24.12 -7.68
C LEU A 19 8.34 -25.02 -8.91
N MET A 20 8.90 -26.23 -8.87
CA MET A 20 8.80 -27.19 -9.97
C MET A 20 7.41 -27.79 -10.12
N GLU A 21 6.58 -27.75 -9.07
CA GLU A 21 5.26 -28.40 -9.09
C GLU A 21 4.14 -27.47 -9.57
N SER A 22 4.10 -26.22 -9.08
CA SER A 22 3.18 -25.18 -9.58
C SER A 22 3.49 -23.80 -9.00
N TYR A 23 3.17 -22.74 -9.75
CA TYR A 23 3.30 -21.36 -9.28
C TYR A 23 2.44 -21.07 -8.04
N GLU A 24 1.23 -21.64 -7.95
CA GLU A 24 0.35 -21.43 -6.79
C GLU A 24 0.98 -21.94 -5.49
N ARG A 25 1.66 -23.09 -5.52
CA ARG A 25 2.36 -23.63 -4.34
C ARG A 25 3.62 -22.81 -4.01
N GLY A 26 4.36 -22.40 -5.04
CA GLY A 26 5.59 -21.62 -4.87
C GLY A 26 5.36 -20.14 -4.55
N TYR A 27 4.14 -19.63 -4.68
CA TYR A 27 3.85 -18.20 -4.56
C TYR A 27 4.26 -17.63 -3.20
N LYS A 28 3.96 -18.34 -2.11
CA LYS A 28 4.33 -17.91 -0.76
C LYS A 28 5.85 -17.76 -0.63
N SER A 29 6.61 -18.73 -1.15
CA SER A 29 8.07 -18.70 -1.12
C SER A 29 8.62 -17.60 -2.02
N ALA A 30 8.05 -17.39 -3.20
CA ALA A 30 8.40 -16.27 -4.09
C ALA A 30 8.13 -14.91 -3.43
N MET A 31 7.02 -14.77 -2.70
CA MET A 31 6.73 -13.57 -1.92
C MET A 31 7.76 -13.34 -0.81
N THR A 32 8.18 -14.39 -0.11
CA THR A 32 9.26 -14.31 0.88
C THR A 32 10.59 -13.87 0.24
N CYS A 33 10.94 -14.39 -0.95
CA CYS A 33 12.11 -13.89 -1.70
C CYS A 33 12.00 -12.40 -2.02
N GLN A 34 10.81 -11.94 -2.41
CA GLN A 34 10.55 -10.52 -2.67
C GLN A 34 10.74 -9.68 -1.41
N ILE A 35 10.27 -10.14 -0.25
CA ILE A 35 10.47 -9.48 1.06
C ILE A 35 11.96 -9.33 1.38
N PHE A 36 12.75 -10.41 1.25
CA PHE A 36 14.19 -10.34 1.49
C PHE A 36 14.89 -9.38 0.51
N SER A 37 14.48 -9.37 -0.75
CA SER A 37 15.00 -8.42 -1.74
C SER A 37 14.66 -6.98 -1.38
N GLN A 38 13.43 -6.72 -0.91
CA GLN A 38 13.01 -5.40 -0.47
C GLN A 38 13.79 -4.91 0.75
N LEU A 39 14.08 -5.79 1.71
CA LEU A 39 14.89 -5.45 2.88
C LEU A 39 16.32 -5.03 2.51
N ASP A 40 16.95 -5.72 1.56
CA ASP A 40 18.27 -5.32 1.06
C ASP A 40 18.20 -3.98 0.31
N GLU A 41 17.16 -3.77 -0.50
CA GLU A 41 16.93 -2.51 -1.21
C GLU A 41 16.68 -1.35 -0.22
N ILE A 42 16.00 -1.58 0.89
CA ILE A 42 15.83 -0.60 1.98
C ILE A 42 17.17 -0.22 2.61
N ILE A 43 18.06 -1.19 2.83
CA ILE A 43 19.42 -0.91 3.33
C ILE A 43 20.19 -0.06 2.31
N ASN A 44 20.16 -0.46 1.02
CA ASN A 44 20.81 0.30 -0.05
C ASN A 44 20.24 1.71 -0.19
N PHE A 45 18.93 1.88 -0.07
CA PHE A 45 18.24 3.17 -0.10
C PHE A 45 18.79 4.10 0.99
N LYS A 46 18.96 3.60 2.21
CA LYS A 46 19.50 4.38 3.34
C LYS A 46 20.99 4.72 3.17
N LEU A 47 21.78 3.83 2.59
CA LEU A 47 23.23 4.02 2.45
C LEU A 47 23.60 4.88 1.22
N PHE A 48 22.80 4.82 0.17
CA PHE A 48 23.14 5.36 -1.15
C PHE A 48 21.97 6.15 -1.75
N PRO A 49 21.82 7.44 -1.40
CA PRO A 49 20.69 8.27 -1.84
C PRO A 49 20.54 8.37 -3.36
N TYR A 50 21.64 8.26 -4.13
CA TYR A 50 21.59 8.30 -5.60
C TYR A 50 20.87 7.10 -6.24
N HIS A 51 20.61 6.03 -5.47
CA HIS A 51 19.80 4.89 -5.93
C HIS A 51 18.29 5.04 -5.67
N GLU A 52 17.87 6.08 -4.94
CA GLU A 52 16.48 6.27 -4.50
C GLU A 52 15.47 6.18 -5.64
N THR A 53 15.67 6.94 -6.73
CA THR A 53 14.73 6.97 -7.86
C THR A 53 14.59 5.59 -8.50
N ASN A 54 15.71 4.91 -8.74
CA ASN A 54 15.71 3.58 -9.37
C ASN A 54 15.00 2.55 -8.48
N ILE A 55 15.23 2.58 -7.17
CA ILE A 55 14.59 1.67 -6.21
C ILE A 55 13.08 1.95 -6.16
N LYS A 56 12.65 3.22 -6.11
CA LYS A 56 11.22 3.60 -6.15
C LYS A 56 10.53 3.07 -7.41
N THR A 57 11.14 3.26 -8.58
CA THR A 57 10.59 2.75 -9.85
C THR A 57 10.49 1.22 -9.86
N LEU A 58 11.51 0.54 -9.33
CA LEU A 58 11.54 -0.91 -9.21
C LEU A 58 10.42 -1.43 -8.30
N TRP A 59 10.25 -0.85 -7.11
CA TRP A 59 9.17 -1.21 -6.17
C TRP A 59 7.80 -1.01 -6.79
N TYR A 60 7.56 0.15 -7.42
CA TYR A 60 6.30 0.43 -8.10
C TYR A 60 6.00 -0.61 -9.20
N SER A 61 7.01 -0.98 -10.00
CA SER A 61 6.85 -1.99 -11.05
C SER A 61 6.51 -3.38 -10.49
N ARG A 62 7.11 -3.77 -9.36
CA ARG A 62 6.89 -5.08 -8.73
C ARG A 62 5.50 -5.17 -8.10
N ILE A 63 5.11 -4.19 -7.29
CA ILE A 63 3.83 -4.24 -6.58
C ILE A 63 2.64 -4.19 -7.56
N LYS A 64 2.76 -3.49 -8.69
CA LYS A 64 1.73 -3.45 -9.74
C LYS A 64 1.43 -4.84 -10.33
N ASN A 65 2.44 -5.71 -10.38
CA ASN A 65 2.33 -7.07 -10.91
C ASN A 65 2.09 -8.14 -9.81
N CYS A 66 2.07 -7.73 -8.54
CA CYS A 66 1.78 -8.61 -7.41
C CYS A 66 0.31 -9.05 -7.42
N LYS A 67 0.00 -10.26 -6.93
CA LYS A 67 -1.40 -10.65 -6.71
C LYS A 67 -2.06 -9.65 -5.76
N ARG A 68 -3.35 -9.40 -5.96
CA ARG A 68 -4.14 -8.42 -5.18
C ARG A 68 -4.61 -8.99 -3.84
N LEU A 69 -3.70 -9.60 -3.09
CA LEU A 69 -3.96 -10.09 -1.75
C LEU A 69 -3.66 -9.00 -0.73
N VAL A 70 -4.58 -8.77 0.19
CA VAL A 70 -4.46 -7.71 1.21
C VAL A 70 -3.21 -7.93 2.09
N SER A 71 -2.93 -9.17 2.48
CA SER A 71 -1.76 -9.52 3.31
C SER A 71 -0.45 -9.13 2.65
N ASP A 72 -0.31 -9.43 1.36
CA ASP A 72 0.95 -9.26 0.64
C ASP A 72 1.21 -7.77 0.38
N TRP A 73 0.17 -7.05 -0.06
CA TRP A 73 0.26 -5.60 -0.25
C TRP A 73 0.54 -4.88 1.05
N GLN A 74 -0.09 -5.28 2.16
CA GLN A 74 0.17 -4.71 3.47
C GLN A 74 1.63 -4.92 3.88
N MET A 75 2.13 -6.16 3.78
CA MET A 75 3.51 -6.49 4.14
C MET A 75 4.53 -5.70 3.33
N ILE A 76 4.34 -5.62 2.01
CA ILE A 76 5.19 -4.85 1.10
C ILE A 76 5.19 -3.36 1.49
N LEU A 77 4.02 -2.76 1.66
CA LEU A 77 3.91 -1.34 1.98
C LEU A 77 4.49 -1.01 3.37
N ASP A 78 4.27 -1.87 4.36
CA ASP A 78 4.84 -1.69 5.68
C ASP A 78 6.39 -1.70 5.64
N LEU A 79 7.00 -2.54 4.80
CA LEU A 79 8.45 -2.49 4.56
C LEU A 79 8.90 -1.17 3.93
N GLU A 80 8.18 -0.69 2.90
CA GLU A 80 8.51 0.58 2.25
C GLU A 80 8.43 1.78 3.21
N THR A 81 7.52 1.74 4.20
CA THR A 81 7.42 2.81 5.22
C THR A 81 8.66 2.98 6.10
N LEU A 82 9.60 2.02 6.09
CA LEU A 82 10.86 2.12 6.82
C LEU A 82 11.83 3.18 6.26
N VAL A 83 11.58 3.65 5.03
CA VAL A 83 12.39 4.66 4.32
C VAL A 83 11.57 5.71 3.60
N LEU A 84 10.32 5.43 3.24
CA LEU A 84 9.43 6.34 2.52
C LEU A 84 8.26 6.75 3.38
N GLN A 85 7.80 7.99 3.24
CA GLN A 85 6.53 8.37 3.82
C GLN A 85 5.40 7.91 2.90
N PRO A 86 4.24 7.49 3.43
CA PRO A 86 3.09 7.09 2.61
C PRO A 86 2.65 8.16 1.60
N VAL A 87 2.82 9.43 1.96
CA VAL A 87 2.54 10.60 1.11
C VAL A 87 3.45 10.69 -0.13
N ASP A 88 4.61 10.04 -0.11
CA ASP A 88 5.53 9.99 -1.27
C ASP A 88 5.02 9.03 -2.37
N ASN A 89 4.07 8.15 -2.04
CA ASN A 89 3.55 7.13 -2.96
C ASN A 89 2.02 6.96 -2.84
N ILE A 90 1.30 8.08 -2.83
CA ILE A 90 -0.17 8.12 -2.65
C ILE A 90 -0.87 7.15 -3.59
N GLU A 91 -0.47 7.08 -4.86
CA GLU A 91 -1.13 6.22 -5.86
C GLU A 91 -1.16 4.73 -5.45
N THR A 92 -0.05 4.21 -4.91
CA THR A 92 0.04 2.80 -4.50
C THR A 92 -0.77 2.54 -3.24
N TRP A 93 -0.75 3.45 -2.27
CA TRP A 93 -1.58 3.36 -1.08
C TRP A 93 -3.07 3.45 -1.40
N LEU A 94 -3.48 4.30 -2.35
CA LEU A 94 -4.88 4.36 -2.80
C LEU A 94 -5.32 3.05 -3.47
N LYS A 95 -4.45 2.41 -4.28
CA LYS A 95 -4.72 1.07 -4.82
C LYS A 95 -4.89 0.04 -3.71
N PHE A 96 -4.06 0.08 -2.67
CA PHE A 96 -4.21 -0.76 -1.49
C PHE A 96 -5.55 -0.54 -0.79
N CYS A 97 -5.96 0.72 -0.56
CA CYS A 97 -7.28 1.05 0.01
C CYS A 97 -8.42 0.43 -0.82
N VAL A 98 -8.34 0.49 -2.15
CA VAL A 98 -9.34 -0.14 -3.04
C VAL A 98 -9.38 -1.66 -2.87
N ILE A 99 -8.22 -2.32 -2.74
CA ILE A 99 -8.16 -3.76 -2.48
C ILE A 99 -8.80 -4.07 -1.11
N CYS A 100 -8.46 -3.33 -0.06
CA CYS A 100 -9.05 -3.49 1.26
C CYS A 100 -10.56 -3.30 1.26
N MET A 101 -11.09 -2.30 0.54
CA MET A 101 -12.54 -2.07 0.43
C MET A 101 -13.25 -3.23 -0.27
N LYS A 102 -12.67 -3.77 -1.36
CA LYS A 102 -13.24 -4.93 -2.07
C LYS A 102 -13.30 -6.18 -1.19
N GLU A 103 -12.25 -6.41 -0.42
CA GLU A 103 -12.16 -7.53 0.53
C GLU A 103 -12.85 -7.25 1.87
N LYS A 104 -13.59 -6.13 1.99
CA LYS A 104 -14.30 -5.69 3.21
C LYS A 104 -13.40 -5.56 4.46
N ARG A 105 -12.10 -5.33 4.26
CA ARG A 105 -11.10 -5.07 5.30
C ARG A 105 -11.03 -3.57 5.62
N TYR A 106 -12.15 -3.01 6.07
CA TYR A 106 -12.29 -1.56 6.28
C TYR A 106 -11.36 -1.00 7.37
N SER A 107 -11.01 -1.78 8.38
CA SER A 107 -10.04 -1.37 9.40
C SER A 107 -8.65 -1.11 8.81
N LEU A 108 -8.18 -1.97 7.91
CA LEU A 108 -6.90 -1.77 7.22
C LEU A 108 -6.95 -0.57 6.28
N CYS A 109 -8.07 -0.39 5.57
CA CYS A 109 -8.29 0.79 4.74
C CYS A 109 -8.25 2.09 5.58
N LYS A 110 -8.89 2.09 6.76
CA LYS A 110 -8.85 3.20 7.70
C LYS A 110 -7.42 3.53 8.13
N ASN A 111 -6.65 2.52 8.55
CA ASN A 111 -5.25 2.70 8.96
C ASN A 111 -4.39 3.24 7.81
N ALA A 112 -4.63 2.81 6.57
CA ALA A 112 -3.95 3.34 5.40
C ALA A 112 -4.28 4.82 5.16
N PHE A 113 -5.54 5.24 5.33
CA PHE A 113 -5.89 6.67 5.27
C PHE A 113 -5.30 7.48 6.43
N GLU A 114 -5.22 6.93 7.64
CA GLU A 114 -4.54 7.56 8.79
C GLU A 114 -3.02 7.73 8.56
N LYS A 115 -2.43 6.90 7.70
CA LYS A 115 -1.04 7.05 7.23
C LYS A 115 -0.87 8.13 6.13
N LEU A 116 -1.92 8.39 5.35
CA LEU A 116 -1.89 9.33 4.22
C LEU A 116 -2.39 10.75 4.55
N LEU A 117 -3.26 10.86 5.55
CA LEU A 117 -3.96 12.08 5.92
C LEU A 117 -3.60 12.48 7.35
N THR A 118 -3.52 13.79 7.58
CA THR A 118 -3.39 14.34 8.92
C THR A 118 -4.68 14.17 9.73
N PRO A 119 -4.60 14.15 11.07
CA PRO A 119 -5.79 14.10 11.93
C PRO A 119 -6.78 15.22 11.61
N GLU A 120 -6.28 16.43 11.31
CA GLU A 120 -7.13 17.57 10.96
C GLU A 120 -7.91 17.33 9.66
N GLN A 121 -7.26 16.78 8.63
CA GLN A 121 -7.91 16.45 7.35
C GLN A 121 -8.98 15.37 7.53
N ILE A 122 -8.72 14.36 8.37
CA ILE A 122 -9.70 13.32 8.70
C ILE A 122 -10.89 13.91 9.47
N SER A 123 -10.66 14.82 10.40
CA SER A 123 -11.73 15.54 11.10
C SER A 123 -12.60 16.36 10.14
N LEU A 124 -12.00 17.01 9.14
CA LEU A 124 -12.76 17.73 8.11
C LEU A 124 -13.69 16.81 7.32
N PHE A 125 -13.20 15.65 6.87
CA PHE A 125 -14.05 14.67 6.19
C PHE A 125 -15.21 14.20 7.07
N ASN A 126 -14.97 13.91 8.36
CA ASN A 126 -16.03 13.51 9.29
C ASN A 126 -17.05 14.62 9.58
N GLN A 127 -16.68 15.89 9.38
CA GLN A 127 -17.59 17.04 9.46
C GLN A 127 -18.27 17.36 8.11
N ALA A 128 -18.17 16.46 7.12
CA ALA A 128 -18.66 16.66 5.76
C ALA A 128 -18.13 17.95 5.10
N LYS A 129 -16.83 18.22 5.30
CA LYS A 129 -16.09 19.31 4.65
C LYS A 129 -14.93 18.73 3.83
N ILE A 130 -14.65 19.35 2.69
CA ILE A 130 -13.56 18.92 1.80
C ILE A 130 -12.25 19.55 2.26
N PRO A 131 -11.26 18.74 2.66
CA PRO A 131 -9.92 19.25 2.94
C PRO A 131 -9.18 19.60 1.66
N ASP A 132 -8.14 20.43 1.78
CA ASP A 132 -7.25 20.76 0.67
C ASP A 132 -6.22 19.66 0.47
N VAL A 133 -6.62 18.62 -0.27
CA VAL A 133 -5.80 17.46 -0.62
C VAL A 133 -6.04 17.04 -2.07
N ASP A 134 -5.20 16.13 -2.58
CA ASP A 134 -5.33 15.61 -3.94
C ASP A 134 -6.74 15.04 -4.23
N SER A 135 -7.22 15.31 -5.45
CA SER A 135 -8.56 14.91 -5.89
C SER A 135 -8.79 13.40 -5.85
N ALA A 136 -7.76 12.60 -6.14
CA ALA A 136 -7.84 11.14 -6.06
C ALA A 136 -7.98 10.67 -4.61
N LEU A 137 -7.33 11.34 -3.65
CA LEU A 137 -7.46 11.08 -2.22
C LEU A 137 -8.90 11.35 -1.74
N ILE A 138 -9.46 12.50 -2.08
CA ILE A 138 -10.85 12.87 -1.75
C ILE A 138 -11.82 11.81 -2.28
N MET A 139 -11.71 11.47 -3.56
CA MET A 139 -12.60 10.51 -4.22
C MET A 139 -12.51 9.11 -3.59
N ASN A 140 -11.30 8.63 -3.25
CA ASN A 140 -11.14 7.33 -2.60
C ASN A 140 -11.62 7.34 -1.14
N TYR A 141 -11.47 8.46 -0.42
CA TYR A 141 -11.99 8.60 0.93
C TYR A 141 -13.53 8.61 0.95
N ILE A 142 -14.17 9.30 0.01
CA ILE A 142 -15.63 9.27 -0.18
C ILE A 142 -16.12 7.84 -0.42
N LYS A 143 -15.45 7.09 -1.31
CA LYS A 143 -15.76 5.66 -1.54
C LYS A 143 -15.63 4.81 -0.28
N PHE A 144 -14.64 5.11 0.56
CA PHE A 144 -14.47 4.46 1.86
C PHE A 144 -15.61 4.80 2.85
N MET A 145 -16.01 6.07 2.95
CA MET A 145 -17.18 6.47 3.77
C MET A 145 -18.46 5.79 3.28
N TRP A 146 -18.66 5.72 1.97
CA TRP A 146 -19.78 5.01 1.37
C TRP A 146 -19.81 3.52 1.74
N SER A 147 -18.64 2.87 1.69
CA SER A 147 -18.50 1.43 2.01
C SER A 147 -18.63 1.11 3.50
N THR A 148 -18.53 2.12 4.38
CA THR A 148 -18.59 1.99 5.85
C THR A 148 -19.95 2.43 6.43
N ASN A 149 -21.01 2.42 5.63
CA ASN A 149 -22.38 2.82 5.98
C ASN A 149 -22.59 4.31 6.30
N LYS A 150 -21.63 5.18 5.97
CA LYS A 150 -21.77 6.64 6.11
C LYS A 150 -22.21 7.30 4.80
N GLN A 151 -23.25 6.74 4.17
CA GLN A 151 -23.63 7.11 2.80
C GLN A 151 -24.14 8.55 2.68
N VAL A 152 -24.87 9.04 3.69
CA VAL A 152 -25.39 10.42 3.70
C VAL A 152 -24.25 11.44 3.72
N GLU A 153 -23.28 11.25 4.62
CA GLU A 153 -22.08 12.09 4.71
C GLU A 153 -21.25 12.02 3.42
N ALA A 154 -21.05 10.81 2.88
CA ALA A 154 -20.32 10.59 1.64
C ALA A 154 -20.99 11.28 0.44
N PHE A 155 -22.32 11.25 0.35
CA PHE A 155 -23.07 11.91 -0.71
C PHE A 155 -22.96 13.43 -0.64
N ASN A 156 -23.09 14.01 0.55
CA ASN A 156 -22.92 15.45 0.75
C ASN A 156 -21.50 15.92 0.37
N LEU A 157 -20.48 15.16 0.78
CA LEU A 157 -19.09 15.41 0.38
C LEU A 157 -18.90 15.31 -1.13
N LEU A 158 -19.53 14.33 -1.78
CA LEU A 158 -19.45 14.16 -3.23
C LEU A 158 -20.07 15.36 -3.97
N ASN A 159 -21.24 15.85 -3.53
CA ASN A 159 -21.87 17.01 -4.14
C ASN A 159 -20.98 18.25 -4.01
N GLN A 160 -20.47 18.54 -2.81
CA GLN A 160 -19.53 19.65 -2.60
C GLN A 160 -18.27 19.50 -3.46
N PHE A 161 -17.81 18.26 -3.70
CA PHE A 161 -16.58 18.01 -4.45
C PHE A 161 -16.79 18.23 -5.94
N VAL A 162 -17.95 17.83 -6.46
CA VAL A 162 -18.36 18.10 -7.84
C VAL A 162 -18.55 19.61 -8.05
N GLU A 163 -19.20 20.31 -7.11
CA GLU A 163 -19.35 21.77 -7.15
C GLU A 163 -18.02 22.53 -7.12
N LYS A 164 -16.99 22.00 -6.44
CA LYS A 164 -15.65 22.60 -6.40
C LYS A 164 -14.84 22.38 -7.69
N ILE A 165 -15.13 21.31 -8.44
CA ILE A 165 -14.41 20.94 -9.66
C ILE A 165 -15.00 21.59 -10.91
N LEU A 166 -16.33 21.80 -10.92
CA LEU A 166 -17.05 22.52 -11.98
C LEU A 166 -16.81 24.03 -11.89
#